data_AF-A0AAD8IJ13-F1
#
_entry.id   AF-A0AAD8IJ13-F1
#
_cell.length_a   1.000
_cell.length_b   1.000
_cell.length_c   1.000
_cell.angle_alpha   90.00
_cell.angle_beta   90.00
_cell.angle_gamma   90.00
#
_symmetry.space_group_name_H-M   'P 1'
#
loop_
_entity.id
_entity.type
_entity.pdbx_description
1 polymer ?
#
loop_
_entity_poly.entity_id
_entity_poly.type
_entity_poly.pdbx_seq_one_letter_code
_entity_poly.pdbx_strand_id
1 'polypeptide(L)'
;MGGIGRGRTSPSVLPIWKRELLNVRNPPKATCTHHEFTQLATKSTTDPNPDSEMVYRSFFFNSTNISVLRNLVPQHLTKCSTFDLLAACIWRNRMIALALHPEQKVRLVFAVNARSRLKSSIPVGYYGNAFVLPGVISTRNTMRSFIDITVMKGRALISTEWTYIVDDLTQLGLWDTNYGWGKPIYGGMAYSEVDPTPGTGNFFLRIRKKDGDEDVIVAPMCLPAGAMERFEKGLQKLSMLADVRIREGEDAFRKWLV
;
A
#
# COMPACT_ATOMS: atom_id res chain seq x y z
N MET A 1 15.86 -14.33 11.67
CA MET A 1 16.47 -14.94 10.47
C MET A 1 17.34 -13.98 9.66
N GLY A 2 16.90 -12.76 9.29
CA GLY A 2 17.55 -11.86 8.31
C GLY A 2 18.99 -11.36 8.55
N GLY A 3 19.78 -11.97 9.43
CA GLY A 3 21.24 -11.90 9.44
C GLY A 3 21.91 -13.08 8.72
N ILE A 4 21.30 -14.27 8.76
CA ILE A 4 21.84 -15.49 8.11
C ILE A 4 21.81 -15.34 6.59
N GLY A 5 20.70 -14.84 6.04
CA GLY A 5 20.59 -14.45 4.64
C GLY A 5 21.48 -13.25 4.23
N ARG A 6 22.38 -12.78 5.09
CA ARG A 6 23.46 -11.81 4.77
C ARG A 6 24.85 -12.38 5.08
N GLY A 7 24.99 -13.71 5.06
CA GLY A 7 26.26 -14.42 5.28
C GLY A 7 26.72 -14.54 6.74
N ARG A 8 25.89 -14.19 7.74
CA ARG A 8 26.25 -14.42 9.15
C ARG A 8 26.00 -15.87 9.56
N THR A 9 26.96 -16.48 10.25
CA THR A 9 26.86 -17.82 10.84
C THR A 9 25.78 -17.95 11.91
N SER A 10 25.33 -16.84 12.51
CA SER A 10 24.27 -16.80 13.52
C SER A 10 23.38 -15.55 13.37
N PRO A 11 22.12 -15.59 13.84
CA PRO A 11 21.24 -14.44 13.81
C PRO A 11 21.56 -13.48 14.97
N SER A 12 21.83 -12.21 14.66
CA SER A 12 22.14 -11.17 15.66
C SER A 12 20.97 -10.77 16.58
N VAL A 13 19.80 -11.38 16.40
CA VAL A 13 18.67 -11.38 17.34
C VAL A 13 18.07 -12.78 17.30
N LEU A 14 18.03 -13.46 18.46
CA LEU A 14 17.43 -14.79 18.57
C LEU A 14 15.90 -14.70 18.38
N PRO A 15 15.27 -15.67 17.68
CA PRO A 15 13.82 -15.73 17.58
C PRO A 15 13.20 -16.06 18.95
N ILE A 16 12.18 -15.29 19.34
CA ILE A 16 11.46 -15.47 20.60
C ILE A 16 10.01 -15.84 20.29
N TRP A 17 9.60 -17.05 20.68
CA TRP A 17 8.21 -17.48 20.67
C TRP A 17 7.53 -16.98 21.94
N LYS A 18 6.66 -15.96 21.78
CA LYS A 18 5.77 -15.43 22.82
C LYS A 18 4.49 -14.88 22.22
N ARG A 19 3.67 -15.73 21.58
CA ARG A 19 2.43 -15.31 20.90
C ARG A 19 1.33 -14.90 21.87
N GLU A 20 1.36 -15.44 23.08
CA GLU A 20 0.45 -15.15 24.18
C GLU A 20 0.43 -13.66 24.59
N LEU A 21 1.49 -12.90 24.31
CA LEU A 21 1.58 -11.45 24.50
C LEU A 21 0.54 -10.66 23.69
N LEU A 22 -0.03 -11.26 22.65
CA LEU A 22 -1.07 -10.67 21.79
C LEU A 22 -2.36 -11.52 21.74
N ASN A 23 -2.59 -12.36 22.76
CA ASN A 23 -3.86 -13.07 22.91
C ASN A 23 -5.03 -12.08 23.08
N VAL A 24 -6.22 -12.53 22.68
CA VAL A 24 -7.46 -11.79 22.94
C VAL A 24 -7.68 -11.62 24.45
N ARG A 25 -8.19 -10.45 24.86
CA ARG A 25 -8.62 -10.20 26.24
C ARG A 25 -9.71 -11.21 26.63
N ASN A 26 -9.68 -11.68 27.88
CA ASN A 26 -10.73 -12.52 28.44
C ASN A 26 -11.43 -11.77 29.61
N PRO A 27 -12.73 -11.46 29.53
CA PRO A 27 -13.59 -11.60 28.35
C PRO A 27 -13.19 -10.64 27.21
N PRO A 28 -13.55 -10.94 25.95
CA PRO A 28 -13.30 -10.03 24.83
C PRO A 28 -14.01 -8.70 25.03
N LYS A 29 -13.24 -7.60 25.04
CA LYS A 29 -13.77 -6.24 25.22
C LYS A 29 -13.21 -5.31 24.16
N ALA A 30 -14.08 -4.81 23.28
CA ALA A 30 -13.76 -3.67 22.44
C ALA A 30 -13.65 -2.41 23.31
N THR A 31 -12.69 -1.53 22.99
CA THR A 31 -12.42 -0.29 23.75
C THR A 31 -12.42 0.97 22.90
N CYS A 32 -12.74 0.84 21.61
CA CYS A 32 -12.93 1.94 20.67
C CYS A 32 -13.84 1.45 19.52
N THR A 33 -14.38 2.39 18.73
CA THR A 33 -15.15 2.08 17.52
C THR A 33 -14.23 1.57 16.43
N HIS A 34 -14.44 0.35 15.97
CA HIS A 34 -13.69 -0.23 14.85
C HIS A 34 -14.38 0.10 13.51
N HIS A 35 -14.17 1.33 13.02
CA HIS A 35 -14.75 1.90 11.79
C HIS A 35 -14.61 1.04 10.53
N GLU A 36 -13.66 0.13 10.54
CA GLU A 36 -13.25 -0.58 9.35
C GLU A 36 -13.98 -1.92 9.24
N PHE A 37 -14.40 -2.53 10.36
CA PHE A 37 -15.39 -3.61 10.41
C PHE A 37 -16.80 -3.12 10.03
N THR A 38 -17.01 -1.80 9.93
CA THR A 38 -18.32 -1.22 9.63
C THR A 38 -18.69 -1.49 8.17
N GLN A 39 -19.87 -2.07 7.91
CA GLN A 39 -20.35 -2.23 6.54
C GLN A 39 -20.59 -0.87 5.87
N LEU A 40 -20.17 -0.71 4.61
CA LEU A 40 -20.32 0.53 3.85
C LEU A 40 -21.44 0.39 2.83
N ALA A 41 -22.63 0.88 3.19
CA ALA A 41 -23.79 0.89 2.30
C ALA A 41 -23.46 1.48 0.92
N THR A 42 -23.73 0.71 -0.13
CA THR A 42 -23.64 1.14 -1.52
C THR A 42 -24.69 2.23 -1.80
N LYS A 43 -24.23 3.41 -2.23
CA LYS A 43 -25.03 4.49 -2.83
C LYS A 43 -24.91 4.54 -4.35
N SER A 44 -24.12 3.63 -4.93
CA SER A 44 -23.94 3.51 -6.38
C SER A 44 -25.06 2.66 -6.98
N THR A 45 -25.76 3.16 -8.00
CA THR A 45 -26.61 2.32 -8.86
C THR A 45 -25.79 1.57 -9.92
N THR A 46 -24.54 1.98 -10.12
CA THR A 46 -23.52 1.22 -10.85
C THR A 46 -22.60 0.52 -9.85
N ASP A 47 -22.93 -0.71 -9.49
CA ASP A 47 -21.87 -1.66 -9.16
C ASP A 47 -20.95 -1.80 -10.40
N PRO A 48 -19.65 -2.06 -10.22
CA PRO A 48 -18.79 -2.40 -11.36
C PRO A 48 -19.35 -3.67 -12.00
N ASN A 49 -19.80 -3.59 -13.26
CA ASN A 49 -20.36 -4.73 -13.98
C ASN A 49 -19.39 -5.92 -13.87
N PRO A 50 -19.79 -7.10 -13.35
CA PRO A 50 -18.89 -8.23 -13.20
C PRO A 50 -18.23 -8.68 -14.51
N ASP A 51 -18.89 -8.45 -15.66
CA ASP A 51 -18.35 -8.73 -16.99
C ASP A 51 -17.39 -7.63 -17.52
N SER A 52 -16.99 -6.67 -16.68
CA SER A 52 -16.01 -5.64 -17.07
C SER A 52 -14.63 -6.25 -17.26
N GLU A 53 -13.99 -6.01 -18.41
CA GLU A 53 -12.59 -6.40 -18.62
C GLU A 53 -11.68 -5.70 -17.58
N MET A 54 -11.10 -6.50 -16.69
CA MET A 54 -10.22 -6.03 -15.61
C MET A 54 -8.77 -6.01 -16.09
N VAL A 55 -8.20 -4.81 -16.15
CA VAL A 55 -6.91 -4.53 -16.78
C VAL A 55 -5.84 -4.30 -15.71
N TYR A 56 -4.73 -5.04 -15.82
CA TYR A 56 -3.58 -4.95 -14.91
C TYR A 56 -2.48 -4.04 -15.49
N ARG A 57 -2.05 -3.03 -14.73
CA ARG A 57 -0.95 -2.12 -15.09
C ARG A 57 -0.05 -1.83 -13.88
N SER A 58 1.24 -1.63 -14.13
CA SER A 58 2.23 -1.24 -13.11
C SER A 58 2.70 0.19 -13.34
N PHE A 59 2.60 1.01 -12.28
CA PHE A 59 2.97 2.42 -12.26
C PHE A 59 4.27 2.64 -11.48
N PHE A 60 5.23 3.32 -12.09
CA PHE A 60 6.59 3.46 -11.57
C PHE A 60 6.84 4.91 -11.09
N PHE A 61 7.27 5.05 -9.84
CA PHE A 61 7.54 6.32 -9.17
C PHE A 61 9.00 6.40 -8.71
N ASN A 62 9.80 7.20 -9.40
CA ASN A 62 11.19 7.51 -9.05
C ASN A 62 11.29 8.73 -8.10
N SER A 63 12.53 9.05 -7.71
CA SER A 63 12.93 10.22 -6.91
C SER A 63 12.28 11.53 -7.39
N THR A 64 12.26 11.76 -8.70
CA THR A 64 11.70 12.96 -9.35
C THR A 64 10.19 12.99 -9.27
N ASN A 65 9.48 11.89 -9.59
CA ASN A 65 8.02 11.83 -9.46
C ASN A 65 7.58 12.11 -8.02
N ILE A 66 8.25 11.50 -7.04
CA ILE A 66 7.96 11.67 -5.61
C ILE A 66 8.20 13.12 -5.16
N SER A 67 9.26 13.76 -5.67
CA SER A 67 9.59 15.15 -5.36
C SER A 67 8.57 16.14 -5.95
N VAL A 68 8.14 15.93 -7.20
CA VAL A 68 7.06 16.72 -7.84
C VAL A 68 5.74 16.57 -7.07
N LEU A 69 5.34 15.33 -6.73
CA LEU A 69 4.14 15.09 -5.92
C LEU A 69 4.21 15.76 -4.54
N ARG A 70 5.39 15.78 -3.90
CA ARG A 70 5.62 16.44 -2.60
C ARG A 70 5.49 17.96 -2.69
N ASN A 71 5.89 18.57 -3.81
CA ASN A 71 5.75 20.01 -4.05
C ASN A 71 4.30 20.43 -4.34
N LEU A 72 3.42 19.51 -4.73
CA LEU A 72 1.97 19.76 -4.88
C LEU A 72 1.19 19.69 -3.55
N VAL A 73 1.84 19.33 -2.44
CA VAL A 73 1.23 19.23 -1.11
C VAL A 73 1.45 20.53 -0.31
N PRO A 74 0.43 21.08 0.38
CA PRO A 74 0.58 22.29 1.20
C PRO A 74 1.73 22.21 2.20
N GLN A 75 2.42 23.34 2.43
CA GLN A 75 3.67 23.37 3.23
C GLN A 75 3.55 22.71 4.61
N HIS A 76 2.43 22.89 5.32
CA HIS A 76 2.19 22.30 6.64
C HIS A 76 2.08 20.76 6.64
N LEU A 77 1.95 20.15 5.46
CA LEU A 77 1.77 18.71 5.24
C LEU A 77 2.98 18.04 4.58
N THR A 78 4.01 18.80 4.20
CA THR A 78 5.25 18.33 3.53
C THR A 78 6.02 17.26 4.32
N LYS A 79 5.76 17.14 5.63
CA LYS A 79 6.33 16.13 6.55
C LYS A 79 5.71 14.73 6.42
N CYS A 80 4.73 14.52 5.54
CA CYS A 80 4.17 13.19 5.26
C CYS A 80 5.23 12.23 4.70
N SER A 81 5.12 10.92 4.95
CA SER A 81 6.03 9.95 4.37
C SER A 81 5.77 9.76 2.87
N THR A 82 6.73 9.17 2.16
CA THR A 82 6.53 8.79 0.74
C THR A 82 5.39 7.78 0.60
N PHE A 83 5.18 6.91 1.59
CA PHE A 83 4.02 6.01 1.63
C PHE A 83 2.71 6.81 1.68
N ASP A 84 2.56 7.73 2.65
CA ASP A 84 1.34 8.53 2.81
C ASP A 84 1.02 9.32 1.54
N LEU A 85 2.06 9.91 0.92
CA LEU A 85 1.96 10.69 -0.31
C LEU A 85 1.46 9.85 -1.50
N LEU A 86 2.05 8.67 -1.73
CA LEU A 86 1.67 7.78 -2.82
C LEU A 86 0.30 7.13 -2.57
N ALA A 87 0.01 6.71 -1.34
CA ALA A 87 -1.29 6.15 -0.96
C ALA A 87 -2.42 7.19 -1.14
N ALA A 88 -2.21 8.44 -0.70
CA ALA A 88 -3.15 9.54 -0.92
C ALA A 88 -3.39 9.79 -2.42
N CYS A 89 -2.30 9.88 -3.21
CA CYS A 89 -2.36 10.15 -4.63
C CYS A 89 -3.08 9.04 -5.40
N ILE A 90 -2.70 7.79 -5.18
CA ILE A 90 -3.24 6.63 -5.90
C ILE A 90 -4.70 6.38 -5.49
N TRP A 91 -5.06 6.46 -4.20
CA TRP A 91 -6.45 6.31 -3.77
C TRP A 91 -7.35 7.42 -4.37
N ARG A 92 -6.85 8.66 -4.43
CA ARG A 92 -7.58 9.79 -5.06
C ARG A 92 -7.84 9.55 -6.54
N ASN A 93 -6.80 9.19 -7.29
CA ASN A 93 -6.96 8.92 -8.71
C ASN A 93 -7.85 7.68 -8.94
N ARG A 94 -7.77 6.64 -8.11
CA ARG A 94 -8.64 5.45 -8.19
C ARG A 94 -10.12 5.82 -8.02
N MET A 95 -10.48 6.64 -7.03
CA MET A 95 -11.88 7.06 -6.84
C MET A 95 -12.41 7.97 -7.97
N ILE A 96 -11.57 8.83 -8.55
CA ILE A 96 -11.93 9.65 -9.70
C ILE A 96 -12.08 8.79 -10.96
N ALA A 97 -11.15 7.85 -11.17
CA ALA A 97 -11.14 6.93 -12.29
C ALA A 97 -12.35 5.97 -12.31
N LEU A 98 -12.73 5.45 -11.14
CA LEU A 98 -13.95 4.65 -10.96
C LEU A 98 -15.25 5.49 -11.05
N ALA A 99 -15.16 6.81 -11.27
CA ALA A 99 -16.29 7.73 -11.45
C ALA A 99 -17.33 7.72 -10.31
N LEU A 100 -16.92 7.34 -9.10
CA LEU A 100 -17.80 7.04 -7.97
C LEU A 100 -18.76 8.17 -7.63
N HIS A 101 -19.97 7.83 -7.17
CA HIS A 101 -20.97 8.79 -6.72
C HIS A 101 -20.36 9.75 -5.66
N PRO A 102 -20.65 11.08 -5.70
CA PRO A 102 -19.93 12.06 -4.87
C PRO A 102 -19.98 11.78 -3.36
N GLU A 103 -21.07 11.14 -2.90
CA GLU A 103 -21.30 10.74 -1.51
C GLU A 103 -20.98 9.27 -1.20
N GLN A 104 -20.51 8.48 -2.17
CA GLN A 104 -20.13 7.09 -1.89
C GLN A 104 -19.05 7.09 -0.81
N LYS A 105 -19.30 6.35 0.27
CA LYS A 105 -18.28 6.12 1.30
C LYS A 105 -17.32 5.08 0.76
N VAL A 106 -16.03 5.41 0.81
CA VAL A 106 -14.94 4.56 0.36
C VAL A 106 -13.92 4.51 1.50
N ARG A 107 -13.25 3.38 1.64
CA ARG A 107 -12.24 3.15 2.66
C ARG A 107 -10.87 2.94 2.04
N LEU A 108 -9.84 3.52 2.66
CA LEU A 108 -8.44 3.14 2.50
C LEU A 108 -8.01 2.38 3.76
N VAL A 109 -7.33 1.24 3.59
CA VAL A 109 -6.69 0.42 4.64
C VAL A 109 -5.22 0.21 4.31
N PHE A 110 -4.35 0.14 5.31
CA PHE A 110 -2.93 -0.16 5.12
C PHE A 110 -2.32 -0.80 6.37
N ALA A 111 -1.35 -1.69 6.24
CA ALA A 111 -0.67 -2.30 7.39
C ALA A 111 0.34 -1.33 8.05
N VAL A 112 0.33 -1.28 9.39
CA VAL A 112 1.30 -0.52 10.17
C VAL A 112 1.90 -1.40 11.27
N ASN A 113 3.22 -1.56 11.22
CA ASN A 113 4.03 -2.28 12.20
C ASN A 113 3.86 -1.68 13.60
N ALA A 114 3.32 -2.46 14.54
CA ALA A 114 3.01 -2.02 15.90
C ALA A 114 4.19 -2.18 16.87
N ARG A 115 5.23 -2.96 16.50
CA ARG A 115 6.36 -3.32 17.39
C ARG A 115 7.08 -2.10 17.97
N SER A 116 7.20 -1.01 17.21
CA SER A 116 7.85 0.24 17.67
C SER A 116 7.03 1.01 18.73
N ARG A 117 5.71 0.79 18.79
CA ARG A 117 4.79 1.35 19.79
C ARG A 117 4.57 0.41 20.97
N LEU A 118 4.75 -0.89 20.77
CA LEU A 118 4.60 -1.96 21.77
C LEU A 118 5.95 -2.42 22.36
N LYS A 119 6.99 -1.56 22.35
CA LYS A 119 8.36 -1.89 22.81
C LYS A 119 8.44 -2.44 24.23
N SER A 120 7.55 -1.99 25.13
CA SER A 120 7.44 -2.46 26.51
C SER A 120 6.78 -3.83 26.66
N SER A 121 6.09 -4.31 25.61
CA SER A 121 5.20 -5.47 25.65
C SER A 121 5.56 -6.56 24.65
N ILE A 122 6.43 -6.28 23.67
CA ILE A 122 6.89 -7.22 22.64
C ILE A 122 8.42 -7.22 22.62
N PRO A 123 9.09 -8.37 22.86
CA PRO A 123 10.55 -8.45 22.84
C PRO A 123 11.10 -8.35 21.41
N VAL A 124 12.32 -7.84 21.25
CA VAL A 124 12.95 -7.56 19.94
C VAL A 124 13.07 -8.81 19.04
N GLY A 125 13.14 -10.01 19.62
CA GLY A 125 13.15 -11.28 18.89
C GLY A 125 11.79 -11.84 18.47
N TYR A 126 10.67 -11.19 18.80
CA TYR A 126 9.33 -11.70 18.53
C TYR A 126 9.03 -11.81 17.03
N TYR A 127 8.84 -13.04 16.55
CA TYR A 127 8.64 -13.37 15.14
C TYR A 127 7.19 -13.63 14.73
N GLY A 128 6.22 -13.45 15.64
CA GLY A 128 4.80 -13.48 15.27
C GLY A 128 4.33 -12.17 14.63
N ASN A 129 3.05 -12.14 14.26
CA ASN A 129 2.40 -10.93 13.74
C ASN A 129 2.29 -9.88 14.85
N ALA A 130 2.61 -8.63 14.51
CA ALA A 130 2.52 -7.46 15.37
C ALA A 130 2.39 -6.19 14.50
N PHE A 131 1.28 -6.12 13.77
CA PHE A 131 0.84 -4.96 13.02
C PHE A 131 -0.64 -4.70 13.35
N VAL A 132 -1.10 -3.50 13.02
CA VAL A 132 -2.53 -3.16 12.96
C VAL A 132 -2.82 -2.65 11.55
N LEU A 133 -4.01 -2.91 11.04
CA LEU A 133 -4.49 -2.34 9.78
C LEU A 133 -5.35 -1.12 10.13
N PRO A 134 -4.85 0.12 10.00
CA PRO A 134 -5.67 1.32 10.06
C PRO A 134 -6.49 1.59 8.80
N GLY A 135 -7.79 1.77 9.00
CA GLY A 135 -8.72 2.26 8.00
C GLY A 135 -9.11 3.72 8.17
N VAL A 136 -9.33 4.39 7.03
CA VAL A 136 -9.89 5.75 6.94
C VAL A 136 -11.04 5.74 5.95
N ILE A 137 -12.21 6.27 6.35
CA ILE A 137 -13.39 6.41 5.48
C ILE A 137 -13.49 7.87 5.01
N SER A 138 -13.67 8.07 3.71
CA SER A 138 -13.97 9.37 3.09
C SER A 138 -15.08 9.22 2.05
N THR A 139 -15.69 10.32 1.62
CA THR A 139 -16.36 10.40 0.32
C THR A 139 -15.44 11.05 -0.72
N ARG A 140 -15.87 11.06 -1.98
CA ARG A 140 -15.16 11.73 -3.09
C ARG A 140 -15.00 13.23 -2.82
N ASN A 141 -16.03 13.86 -2.24
CA ASN A 141 -16.06 15.31 -2.01
C ASN A 141 -15.24 15.75 -0.78
N THR A 142 -15.19 14.93 0.28
CA THR A 142 -14.43 15.28 1.52
C THR A 142 -12.92 15.08 1.39
N MET A 143 -12.44 14.49 0.29
CA MET A 143 -11.07 13.99 0.18
C MET A 143 -9.96 15.06 0.31
N ARG A 144 -10.26 16.35 0.10
CA ARG A 144 -9.28 17.42 0.37
C ARG A 144 -8.74 17.38 1.81
N SER A 145 -9.56 16.94 2.77
CA SER A 145 -9.16 16.80 4.18
C SER A 145 -8.49 15.45 4.51
N PHE A 146 -8.19 14.59 3.53
CA PHE A 146 -7.59 13.29 3.79
C PHE A 146 -6.24 13.38 4.50
N ILE A 147 -5.40 14.37 4.16
CA ILE A 147 -4.08 14.50 4.79
C ILE A 147 -4.24 14.98 6.23
N ASP A 148 -5.13 15.94 6.50
CA ASP A 148 -5.51 16.36 7.86
C ASP A 148 -6.01 15.15 8.68
N ILE A 149 -6.92 14.36 8.11
CA ILE A 149 -7.50 13.16 8.76
C ILE A 149 -6.42 12.10 9.01
N THR A 150 -5.45 11.92 8.11
CA THR A 150 -4.33 10.98 8.28
C THR A 150 -3.38 11.44 9.39
N VAL A 151 -3.18 12.75 9.54
CA VAL A 151 -2.42 13.36 10.64
C VAL A 151 -3.19 13.32 11.97
N MET A 152 -4.53 13.42 11.95
CA MET A 152 -5.36 13.64 13.14
C MET A 152 -6.14 12.41 13.67
N LYS A 153 -6.54 11.41 12.86
CA LYS A 153 -7.65 10.46 13.20
C LYS A 153 -7.57 9.05 12.56
N GLY A 154 -6.70 8.13 13.00
CA GLY A 154 -6.61 6.78 12.40
C GLY A 154 -7.28 5.59 13.15
N ARG A 155 -7.52 4.47 12.41
CA ARG A 155 -7.68 3.01 12.80
C ARG A 155 -9.04 2.55 13.37
N ALA A 156 -9.50 1.28 13.33
CA ALA A 156 -9.08 -0.06 12.77
C ALA A 156 -10.39 -0.92 12.53
N LEU A 157 -10.54 -2.21 12.12
CA LEU A 157 -9.84 -3.25 11.31
C LEU A 157 -10.84 -3.85 10.23
N ILE A 158 -10.46 -4.05 8.95
CA ILE A 158 -11.16 -4.51 7.69
C ILE A 158 -12.69 -4.84 7.58
N SER A 159 -13.31 -4.37 6.47
CA SER A 159 -14.41 -4.98 5.66
C SER A 159 -14.11 -4.74 4.16
N THR A 160 -14.63 -5.53 3.21
CA THR A 160 -14.16 -5.51 1.79
C THR A 160 -14.92 -4.55 0.86
N GLU A 161 -16.23 -4.39 1.01
CA GLU A 161 -17.05 -3.48 0.20
C GLU A 161 -16.48 -2.05 0.21
N TRP A 162 -16.39 -1.43 -0.97
CA TRP A 162 -15.84 -0.08 -1.20
C TRP A 162 -14.47 0.19 -0.54
N THR A 163 -13.67 -0.86 -0.34
CA THR A 163 -12.38 -0.76 0.34
C THR A 163 -11.23 -0.86 -0.65
N TYR A 164 -10.12 -0.21 -0.30
CA TYR A 164 -8.88 -0.21 -1.04
C TYR A 164 -7.74 -0.46 -0.04
N ILE A 165 -6.97 -1.54 -0.24
CA ILE A 165 -5.87 -1.95 0.64
C ILE A 165 -4.53 -1.56 0.01
N VAL A 166 -3.63 -0.94 0.78
CA VAL A 166 -2.28 -0.54 0.32
C VAL A 166 -1.24 -0.91 1.36
N ASP A 167 -0.32 -1.82 1.05
CA ASP A 167 0.76 -2.19 1.97
C ASP A 167 2.15 -1.75 1.50
N ASP A 168 2.99 -1.34 2.46
CA ASP A 168 4.40 -0.98 2.25
C ASP A 168 5.30 -2.21 2.39
N LEU A 169 5.77 -2.74 1.26
CA LEU A 169 6.78 -3.81 1.23
C LEU A 169 8.19 -3.29 0.90
N THR A 170 8.37 -1.96 0.75
CA THR A 170 9.67 -1.33 0.45
C THR A 170 10.71 -1.61 1.55
N GLN A 171 10.25 -1.84 2.77
CA GLN A 171 11.07 -2.04 3.98
C GLN A 171 11.33 -3.51 4.34
N LEU A 172 10.93 -4.49 3.51
CA LEU A 172 11.14 -5.92 3.81
C LEU A 172 12.62 -6.35 3.92
N GLY A 173 13.57 -5.55 3.44
CA GLY A 173 15.00 -5.86 3.48
C GLY A 173 15.42 -7.02 2.57
N LEU A 174 14.55 -7.46 1.65
CA LEU A 174 14.80 -8.56 0.71
C LEU A 174 16.07 -8.31 -0.11
N TRP A 175 16.22 -7.09 -0.61
CA TRP A 175 17.35 -6.58 -1.41
C TRP A 175 18.71 -6.59 -0.71
N ASP A 176 18.72 -6.74 0.63
CA ASP A 176 19.95 -6.86 1.41
C ASP A 176 20.45 -8.31 1.49
N THR A 177 19.65 -9.29 1.06
CA THR A 177 20.01 -10.70 1.18
C THR A 177 20.99 -11.15 0.10
N ASN A 178 21.80 -12.18 0.41
CA ASN A 178 22.66 -12.90 -0.52
C ASN A 178 22.92 -14.29 0.05
N TYR A 179 22.52 -15.33 -0.68
CA TYR A 179 22.67 -16.75 -0.29
C TYR A 179 23.86 -17.44 -0.99
N GLY A 180 24.79 -16.67 -1.55
CA GLY A 180 25.88 -17.15 -2.40
C GLY A 180 25.63 -16.96 -3.90
N TRP A 181 24.42 -16.54 -4.30
CA TRP A 181 24.01 -16.31 -5.69
C TRP A 181 23.94 -14.83 -6.09
N GLY A 182 24.44 -13.93 -5.23
CA GLY A 182 24.34 -12.48 -5.42
C GLY A 182 23.14 -11.87 -4.68
N LYS A 183 22.89 -10.57 -4.92
CA LYS A 183 21.73 -9.86 -4.37
C LYS A 183 20.49 -10.10 -5.25
N PRO A 184 19.27 -10.19 -4.67
CA PRO A 184 18.04 -10.24 -5.46
C PRO A 184 17.92 -9.07 -6.44
N ILE A 185 17.70 -9.40 -7.71
CA ILE A 185 17.35 -8.45 -8.77
C ILE A 185 15.84 -8.21 -8.85
N TYR A 186 15.04 -9.16 -8.35
CA TYR A 186 13.58 -9.05 -8.26
C TYR A 186 13.04 -9.74 -7.00
N GLY A 187 11.85 -9.33 -6.60
CA GLY A 187 11.03 -9.87 -5.52
C GLY A 187 9.78 -8.99 -5.32
N GLY A 188 8.68 -9.63 -4.91
CA GLY A 188 7.37 -9.02 -4.76
C GLY A 188 6.33 -10.09 -4.40
N MET A 189 5.06 -9.73 -4.37
CA MET A 189 3.99 -10.73 -4.32
C MET A 189 3.65 -11.21 -5.74
N ALA A 190 3.33 -12.49 -5.91
CA ALA A 190 2.94 -13.05 -7.20
C ALA A 190 1.58 -12.54 -7.71
N TYR A 191 0.76 -11.98 -6.81
CA TYR A 191 -0.56 -11.42 -7.09
C TYR A 191 -0.72 -10.08 -6.34
N SER A 192 -1.47 -9.15 -6.91
CA SER A 192 -1.82 -7.87 -6.26
C SER A 192 -3.01 -7.99 -5.28
N GLU A 193 -3.63 -9.16 -5.22
CA GLU A 193 -4.93 -9.39 -4.60
C GLU A 193 -4.80 -9.91 -3.16
N VAL A 194 -5.69 -9.43 -2.28
CA VAL A 194 -5.76 -9.76 -0.85
C VAL A 194 -7.09 -10.43 -0.50
N ASP A 195 -8.00 -10.45 -1.47
CA ASP A 195 -9.40 -10.81 -1.42
C ASP A 195 -9.78 -11.28 -2.83
N PRO A 196 -10.69 -12.27 -3.01
CA PRO A 196 -11.12 -12.74 -4.33
C PRO A 196 -11.83 -11.69 -5.22
N THR A 197 -11.95 -10.43 -4.80
CA THR A 197 -12.49 -9.31 -5.59
C THR A 197 -11.34 -8.53 -6.28
N PRO A 198 -11.20 -8.60 -7.62
CA PRO A 198 -10.08 -7.97 -8.32
C PRO A 198 -9.99 -6.45 -8.15
N GLY A 199 -8.75 -5.95 -8.04
CA GLY A 199 -8.47 -4.51 -7.87
C GLY A 199 -8.73 -3.93 -6.47
N THR A 200 -9.02 -4.78 -5.46
CA THR A 200 -9.28 -4.36 -4.07
C THR A 200 -8.00 -4.02 -3.28
N GLY A 201 -6.86 -4.62 -3.62
CA GLY A 201 -5.57 -4.36 -2.98
C GLY A 201 -4.48 -3.92 -3.97
N ASN A 202 -3.45 -3.24 -3.46
CA ASN A 202 -2.18 -2.93 -4.15
C ASN A 202 -1.02 -2.94 -3.15
N PHE A 203 0.21 -3.11 -3.66
CA PHE A 203 1.41 -3.25 -2.84
C PHE A 203 2.53 -2.34 -3.35
N PHE A 204 3.08 -1.49 -2.49
CA PHE A 204 4.22 -0.65 -2.86
C PHE A 204 5.52 -1.46 -2.74
N LEU A 205 6.06 -1.83 -3.90
CA LEU A 205 7.32 -2.56 -4.03
C LEU A 205 8.44 -1.56 -4.32
N ARG A 206 9.50 -1.52 -3.51
CA ARG A 206 10.73 -0.82 -3.89
C ARG A 206 11.59 -1.78 -4.68
N ILE A 207 12.01 -1.40 -5.87
CA ILE A 207 12.73 -2.28 -6.81
C ILE A 207 13.91 -1.50 -7.40
N ARG A 208 15.06 -2.17 -7.53
CA ARG A 208 16.28 -1.57 -8.08
C ARG A 208 16.36 -1.79 -9.58
N LYS A 209 16.78 -0.77 -10.33
CA LYS A 209 17.11 -0.91 -11.76
C LYS A 209 18.42 -1.70 -11.91
N LYS A 210 18.51 -2.57 -12.92
CA LYS A 210 19.71 -3.37 -13.22
C LYS A 210 20.96 -2.48 -13.45
N ASP A 211 20.79 -1.42 -14.22
CA ASP A 211 21.82 -0.45 -14.60
C ASP A 211 21.47 0.94 -14.04
N GLY A 212 21.38 1.05 -12.71
CA GLY A 212 21.25 2.33 -12.01
C GLY A 212 21.12 2.20 -10.49
N ASP A 213 21.71 3.15 -9.76
CA ASP A 213 21.65 3.20 -8.29
C ASP A 213 20.32 3.70 -7.72
N GLU A 214 19.39 4.16 -8.57
CA GLU A 214 18.06 4.60 -8.14
C GLU A 214 17.12 3.41 -7.83
N ASP A 215 16.66 3.35 -6.58
CA ASP A 215 15.52 2.54 -6.18
C ASP A 215 14.21 3.23 -6.64
N VAL A 216 13.35 2.50 -7.34
CA VAL A 216 12.03 2.95 -7.84
C VAL A 216 10.93 2.31 -7.00
N ILE A 217 9.85 3.05 -6.70
CA ILE A 217 8.64 2.48 -6.10
C ILE A 217 7.66 2.10 -7.21
N VAL A 218 7.26 0.83 -7.26
CA VAL A 218 6.24 0.32 -8.16
C VAL A 218 4.95 0.13 -7.39
N ALA A 219 3.86 0.67 -7.94
CA ALA A 219 2.51 0.36 -7.54
C ALA A 219 1.82 -0.40 -8.67
N PRO A 220 1.44 -1.68 -8.50
CA PRO A 220 0.49 -2.31 -9.40
C PRO A 220 -0.87 -1.62 -9.28
N MET A 221 -1.76 -1.90 -10.22
CA MET A 221 -3.16 -1.51 -10.20
C MET A 221 -3.97 -2.47 -11.07
N CYS A 222 -5.16 -2.83 -10.62
CA CYS A 222 -6.16 -3.52 -11.43
C CYS A 222 -7.48 -2.74 -11.36
N LEU A 223 -8.04 -2.41 -12.54
CA LEU A 223 -9.27 -1.63 -12.71
C LEU A 223 -9.98 -2.06 -14.01
N PRO A 224 -11.30 -1.83 -14.14
CA PRO A 224 -11.99 -1.94 -15.43
C PRO A 224 -11.28 -1.10 -16.51
N ALA A 225 -11.16 -1.60 -17.74
CA ALA A 225 -10.38 -0.97 -18.81
C ALA A 225 -10.59 0.56 -18.95
N GLY A 226 -11.84 0.99 -19.13
CA GLY A 226 -12.17 2.42 -19.25
C GLY A 226 -11.97 3.24 -17.95
N ALA A 227 -11.84 2.59 -16.79
CA ALA A 227 -11.38 3.25 -15.56
C ALA A 227 -9.84 3.33 -15.51
N MET A 228 -9.11 2.31 -15.97
CA MET A 228 -7.65 2.37 -16.08
C MET A 228 -7.19 3.54 -16.95
N GLU A 229 -7.79 3.74 -18.12
CA GLU A 229 -7.52 4.93 -18.96
C GLU A 229 -7.69 6.25 -18.19
N ARG A 230 -8.77 6.38 -17.40
CA ARG A 230 -9.04 7.60 -16.61
C ARG A 230 -8.06 7.75 -15.46
N PHE A 231 -7.55 6.65 -14.91
CA PHE A 231 -6.53 6.63 -13.88
C PHE A 231 -5.17 7.09 -14.43
N GLU A 232 -4.74 6.53 -15.57
CA GLU A 232 -3.52 6.92 -16.29
C GLU A 232 -3.53 8.39 -16.67
N LYS A 233 -4.60 8.85 -17.35
CA LYS A 233 -4.82 10.25 -17.73
C LYS A 233 -4.94 11.18 -16.51
N GLY A 234 -5.29 10.65 -15.33
CA GLY A 234 -5.31 11.36 -14.05
C GLY A 234 -3.92 11.55 -13.45
N LEU A 235 -3.13 10.48 -13.37
CA LEU A 235 -1.74 10.54 -12.90
C LEU A 235 -0.86 11.41 -13.79
N GLN A 236 -0.96 11.27 -15.12
CA GLN A 236 -0.22 12.09 -16.09
C GLN A 236 -0.47 13.61 -15.92
N LYS A 237 -1.70 13.99 -15.55
CA LYS A 237 -2.05 15.40 -15.26
C LYS A 237 -1.46 15.91 -13.94
N LEU A 238 -1.21 15.03 -12.97
CA LEU A 238 -0.49 15.37 -11.73
C LEU A 238 1.04 15.37 -11.95
N SER A 239 1.54 14.63 -12.95
CA SER A 239 2.95 14.50 -13.29
C SER A 239 3.36 15.29 -14.54
N MET A 240 2.75 16.45 -14.80
CA MET A 240 3.02 17.30 -15.99
C MET A 240 4.48 17.81 -16.13
N LEU A 241 5.39 17.48 -15.22
CA LEU A 241 6.83 17.69 -15.32
C LEU A 241 7.67 16.44 -14.91
N ALA A 242 7.08 15.24 -14.86
CA ALA A 242 7.81 14.02 -14.47
C ALA A 242 7.28 12.74 -15.15
N ASP A 243 8.17 11.97 -15.74
CA ASP A 243 7.92 10.69 -16.43
C ASP A 243 7.48 9.59 -15.43
N VAL A 244 6.17 9.35 -15.32
CA VAL A 244 5.58 8.20 -14.62
C VAL A 244 5.37 7.09 -15.65
N ARG A 245 6.22 6.06 -15.61
CA ARG A 245 6.16 4.96 -16.58
C ARG A 245 5.04 3.98 -16.23
N ILE A 246 4.40 3.45 -17.26
CA ILE A 246 3.36 2.43 -17.21
C ILE A 246 3.91 1.17 -17.89
N ARG A 247 3.65 -0.01 -17.34
CA ARG A 247 3.94 -1.31 -18.00
C ARG A 247 2.78 -2.30 -17.85
N GLU A 248 2.65 -3.16 -18.85
CA GLU A 248 1.54 -4.12 -18.98
C GLU A 248 1.97 -5.54 -18.63
N GLY A 249 1.30 -6.16 -17.65
CA GLY A 249 1.54 -7.56 -17.25
C GLY A 249 2.95 -7.85 -16.69
N GLU A 250 3.21 -9.13 -16.43
CA GLU A 250 4.47 -9.59 -15.85
C GLU A 250 5.63 -9.52 -16.86
N ASP A 251 5.40 -9.77 -18.15
CA ASP A 251 6.48 -9.83 -19.14
C ASP A 251 7.08 -8.47 -19.49
N ALA A 252 6.27 -7.40 -19.60
CA ALA A 252 6.84 -6.05 -19.76
C ALA A 252 7.62 -5.63 -18.51
N PHE A 253 7.22 -6.11 -17.35
CA PHE A 253 7.91 -5.90 -16.08
C PHE A 253 9.22 -6.71 -15.99
N ARG A 254 9.25 -7.98 -16.40
CA ARG A 254 10.49 -8.78 -16.55
C ARG A 254 11.48 -8.11 -17.51
N LYS A 255 10.99 -7.57 -18.65
CA LYS A 255 11.73 -6.71 -19.61
C LYS A 255 12.12 -5.31 -19.07
N TRP A 256 12.05 -5.08 -17.75
CA TRP A 256 12.62 -3.91 -17.08
C TRP A 256 13.78 -4.29 -16.12
N LEU A 257 13.86 -5.56 -15.74
CA LEU A 257 14.78 -6.11 -14.74
C LEU A 257 15.97 -6.86 -15.37
N VAL A 258 15.77 -7.39 -16.58
CA VAL A 258 16.73 -8.17 -17.37
C VAL A 258 17.32 -7.32 -18.48
#